data_AF-A0A9D9SZ38-F1
#
_entry.id   AF-A0A9D9SZ38-F1
#
_cell.length_a   1.000
_cell.length_b   1.000
_cell.length_c   1.000
_cell.angle_alpha   90.00
_cell.angle_beta   90.00
_cell.angle_gamma   90.00
#
_symmetry.space_group_name_H-M   'P 1'
#
loop_
_entity.id
_entity.type
_entity.pdbx_description
1 polymer ?
#
loop_
_entity_poly.entity_id
_entity_poly.type
_entity_poly.pdbx_seq_one_letter_code
_entity_poly.pdbx_strand_id
1 'polypeptide(L)'
;MAISTRSGASAPVYTDGVVRAFAVASVVYGVVGMLVGVLVASQLAWPELINGIPWLSYGRLRPLHTNAVIFAFGGCALFATSYHVVQRTCHTQLFMPGLAWFTFLGWNLVIVLAVITLPLGMT
;
A
#
# COMPACT_ATOMS: atom_id res chain seq x y z
N MET A 1 -34.80 -17.09 -42.21
CA MET A 1 -33.91 -17.87 -41.33
C MET A 1 -32.82 -16.94 -40.85
N ALA A 2 -32.87 -16.56 -39.57
CA ALA A 2 -32.03 -15.51 -38.99
C ALA A 2 -30.70 -16.09 -38.48
N ILE A 3 -29.60 -15.35 -38.65
CA ILE A 3 -28.39 -15.50 -37.84
C ILE A 3 -28.13 -14.13 -37.21
N SER A 4 -28.56 -13.99 -35.96
CA SER A 4 -28.20 -12.87 -35.10
C SER A 4 -26.93 -13.29 -34.34
N THR A 5 -25.77 -12.85 -34.82
CA THR A 5 -24.48 -13.11 -34.20
C THR A 5 -24.40 -12.29 -32.91
N ARG A 6 -24.76 -12.89 -31.77
CA ARG A 6 -24.42 -12.30 -30.46
C ARG A 6 -22.91 -12.35 -30.31
N SER A 7 -22.25 -11.22 -30.50
CA SER A 7 -20.88 -11.00 -30.03
C SER A 7 -20.89 -11.12 -28.50
N GLY A 8 -20.64 -12.33 -27.99
CA GLY A 8 -20.43 -12.59 -26.58
C GLY A 8 -19.10 -11.98 -26.16
N ALA A 9 -19.10 -10.68 -25.88
CA ALA A 9 -18.01 -10.08 -25.13
C ALA A 9 -17.93 -10.81 -23.79
N SER A 10 -16.92 -11.65 -23.61
CA SER A 10 -16.63 -12.28 -22.33
C SER A 10 -16.39 -11.15 -21.34
N ALA A 11 -17.29 -10.98 -20.36
CA ALA A 11 -17.07 -10.03 -19.28
C ALA A 11 -15.69 -10.31 -18.64
N PRO A 12 -14.96 -9.28 -18.16
CA PRO A 12 -13.66 -9.49 -17.54
C PRO A 12 -13.80 -10.54 -16.44
N VAL A 13 -13.01 -11.62 -16.53
CA VAL A 13 -13.12 -12.72 -15.57
C VAL A 13 -12.90 -12.20 -14.15
N TYR A 14 -11.94 -11.27 -13.95
CA TYR A 14 -11.72 -10.53 -12.70
C TYR A 14 -11.04 -9.16 -12.94
N THR A 15 -11.16 -8.25 -11.97
CA THR A 15 -10.45 -6.94 -11.94
C THR A 15 -9.08 -7.10 -11.26
N ASP A 16 -8.11 -7.69 -11.95
CA ASP A 16 -6.78 -7.94 -11.37
C ASP A 16 -5.82 -6.73 -11.45
N GLY A 17 -6.15 -5.69 -12.21
CA GLY A 17 -5.28 -4.50 -12.35
C GLY A 17 -4.98 -3.81 -11.02
N VAL A 18 -6.02 -3.54 -10.22
CA VAL A 18 -5.90 -2.91 -8.90
C VAL A 18 -5.20 -3.83 -7.89
N VAL A 19 -5.45 -5.14 -7.98
CA VAL A 19 -4.79 -6.16 -7.15
C VAL A 19 -3.27 -6.14 -7.38
N ARG A 20 -2.84 -6.12 -8.65
CA ARG A 20 -1.42 -6.04 -9.01
C ARG A 20 -0.79 -4.74 -8.54
N ALA A 21 -1.49 -3.62 -8.68
CA ALA A 21 -1.01 -2.32 -8.21
C ALA A 21 -0.77 -2.32 -6.69
N PHE A 22 -1.73 -2.81 -5.89
CA PHE A 22 -1.55 -2.95 -4.44
C PHE A 22 -0.47 -3.96 -4.06
N ALA A 23 -0.32 -5.07 -4.79
CA ALA A 23 0.73 -6.06 -4.53
C ALA A 23 2.13 -5.46 -4.74
N VAL A 24 2.34 -4.75 -5.86
CA VAL A 24 3.60 -4.04 -6.12
C VAL A 24 3.85 -2.96 -5.08
N ALA A 25 2.84 -2.13 -4.77
CA ALA A 25 2.94 -1.10 -3.74
C ALA A 25 3.29 -1.69 -2.37
N SER A 26 2.70 -2.82 -2.00
CA SER A 26 3.01 -3.54 -0.76
C SER A 26 4.50 -3.93 -0.71
N VAL A 27 5.05 -4.52 -1.77
CA VAL A 27 6.48 -4.86 -1.81
C VAL A 27 7.36 -3.62 -1.67
N VAL A 28 7.06 -2.54 -2.41
CA VAL A 28 7.81 -1.28 -2.34
C VAL A 28 7.78 -0.70 -0.92
N TYR A 29 6.60 -0.61 -0.31
CA TYR A 29 6.46 -0.10 1.06
C TYR A 29 7.05 -1.04 2.10
N GLY A 30 7.05 -2.34 1.85
CA GLY A 30 7.73 -3.34 2.69
C GLY A 30 9.23 -3.07 2.74
N VAL A 31 9.85 -2.87 1.58
CA VAL A 31 11.28 -2.53 1.51
C VAL A 31 11.55 -1.21 2.23
N VAL A 32 10.80 -0.14 1.92
CA VAL A 32 11.00 1.18 2.55
C VAL A 32 10.79 1.11 4.06
N GLY A 33 9.70 0.53 4.53
CA GLY A 33 9.37 0.41 5.95
C GLY A 33 10.42 -0.37 6.74
N MET A 34 10.90 -1.50 6.19
CA MET A 34 11.94 -2.32 6.82
C MET A 34 13.29 -1.61 6.84
N LEU A 35 13.66 -0.87 5.77
CA LEU A 35 14.89 -0.06 5.75
C LEU A 35 14.86 1.05 6.81
N VAL A 36 13.73 1.76 6.98
CA VAL A 36 13.58 2.73 8.08
C VAL A 36 13.69 2.02 9.44
N GLY A 37 13.19 0.79 9.56
CA GLY A 37 13.37 -0.03 10.77
C GLY A 37 14.84 -0.31 11.08
N VAL A 38 15.63 -0.65 10.06
CA VAL A 38 17.10 -0.84 10.19
C VAL A 38 17.79 0.47 10.60
N LEU A 39 17.38 1.61 10.04
CA LEU A 39 17.92 2.92 10.44
C LEU A 39 17.61 3.23 11.91
N VAL A 40 16.37 3.04 12.34
CA VAL A 40 15.93 3.25 13.73
C VAL A 40 16.65 2.31 14.69
N ALA A 41 16.84 1.04 14.32
CA ALA A 41 17.63 0.09 15.10
C ALA A 41 19.11 0.51 15.20
N SER A 42 19.67 1.05 14.12
CA SER A 42 21.06 1.52 14.09
C SER A 42 21.27 2.75 14.98
N GLN A 43 20.26 3.62 15.14
CA GLN A 43 20.31 4.74 16.10
C GLN A 43 20.34 4.28 17.57
N LEU A 44 19.79 3.10 17.88
CA LEU A 44 19.89 2.53 19.22
C LEU A 44 21.29 1.95 19.50
N ALA A 45 21.97 1.44 18.47
CA ALA A 45 23.34 0.94 18.58
C ALA A 45 24.37 2.09 18.59
N TRP A 46 24.17 3.11 17.76
CA TRP A 46 25.02 4.28 17.63
C TRP A 46 24.17 5.57 17.67
N PRO A 47 23.97 6.17 18.86
CA PRO A 47 23.14 7.38 19.01
C PRO A 47 23.62 8.59 18.19
N GLU A 48 24.92 8.65 17.89
CA GLU A 48 25.56 9.72 17.13
C GLU A 48 25.33 9.62 15.60
N LEU A 49 24.73 8.54 15.09
CA LEU A 49 24.66 8.22 13.66
C LEU A 49 23.96 9.30 12.81
N ILE A 50 22.98 10.00 13.38
CA ILE A 50 22.20 11.05 12.70
C ILE A 50 22.14 12.33 13.55
N ASN A 51 23.21 12.61 14.29
CA ASN A 51 23.26 13.77 15.17
C ASN A 51 23.16 15.07 14.36
N GLY A 52 22.29 15.99 14.77
CA GLY A 52 22.10 17.31 14.13
C GLY A 52 20.96 17.43 13.10
N ILE A 53 20.24 16.37 12.75
CA ILE A 53 19.10 16.43 11.80
C ILE A 53 17.75 16.15 12.50
N PRO A 54 16.90 17.16 12.76
CA PRO A 54 15.69 16.98 13.58
C PRO A 54 14.67 15.97 13.05
N TRP A 55 14.48 15.90 11.72
CA TRP A 55 13.48 15.01 11.10
C TRP A 55 13.92 13.54 11.00
N LEU A 56 15.22 13.26 11.17
CA LEU A 56 15.77 11.91 11.22
C LEU A 56 16.02 11.43 12.66
N SER A 57 15.54 12.16 13.67
CA SER A 57 15.66 11.75 15.06
C SER A 57 14.84 10.49 15.37
N TYR A 58 15.32 9.67 16.31
CA TYR A 58 14.68 8.42 16.72
C TYR A 58 13.19 8.60 17.07
N GLY A 59 12.88 9.67 17.81
CA GLY A 59 11.52 9.99 18.23
C GLY A 59 10.54 10.24 17.08
N ARG A 60 11.01 10.70 15.92
CA ARG A 60 10.17 10.98 14.74
C ARG A 60 10.19 9.84 13.71
N LEU A 61 11.33 9.18 13.54
CA LEU A 61 11.45 8.04 12.63
C LEU A 61 10.75 6.79 13.12
N ARG A 62 10.60 6.59 14.44
CA ARG A 62 9.88 5.42 14.97
C ARG A 62 8.39 5.43 14.61
N PRO A 63 7.63 6.52 14.80
CA PRO A 63 6.27 6.64 14.28
C PRO A 63 6.21 6.43 12.76
N LEU A 64 7.17 6.95 12.00
CA LEU A 64 7.24 6.74 10.55
C LEU A 64 7.41 5.25 10.20
N HIS A 65 8.37 4.56 10.83
CA HIS A 65 8.61 3.13 10.62
C HIS A 65 7.36 2.31 10.91
N THR A 66 6.75 2.49 12.08
CA THR A 66 5.57 1.71 12.48
C THR A 66 4.41 1.92 11.52
N ASN A 67 4.11 3.18 11.13
CA ASN A 67 3.04 3.47 10.18
C ASN A 67 3.34 2.92 8.78
N ALA A 68 4.58 3.02 8.32
CA ALA A 68 5.00 2.47 7.04
C ALA A 68 4.87 0.94 7.00
N VAL A 69 5.29 0.22 8.05
CA VAL A 69 5.19 -1.24 8.07
C VAL A 69 3.75 -1.71 8.26
N ILE A 70 2.96 -1.08 9.13
CA ILE A 70 1.59 -1.53 9.40
C ILE A 70 0.64 -1.11 8.28
N PHE A 71 0.56 0.18 7.97
CA PHE A 71 -0.47 0.70 7.07
C PHE A 71 -0.01 0.74 5.60
N ALA A 72 1.25 1.09 5.33
CA ALA A 72 1.72 1.11 3.95
C ALA A 72 1.97 -0.32 3.44
N PHE A 73 2.86 -1.08 4.08
CA PHE A 73 3.12 -2.48 3.71
C PHE A 73 1.91 -3.38 4.00
N GLY A 74 1.51 -3.49 5.27
CA GLY A 74 0.44 -4.39 5.70
C GLY A 74 -0.92 -4.02 5.12
N GLY A 75 -1.27 -2.73 5.09
CA GLY A 75 -2.50 -2.25 4.47
C GLY A 75 -2.58 -2.56 2.97
N CYS A 76 -1.52 -2.29 2.20
CA CYS A 76 -1.49 -2.66 0.78
C CYS A 76 -1.55 -4.19 0.57
N ALA A 77 -0.91 -4.98 1.44
CA ALA A 77 -1.01 -6.44 1.40
C ALA A 77 -2.46 -6.90 1.63
N LEU A 78 -3.16 -6.31 2.60
CA LEU A 78 -4.56 -6.60 2.88
C LEU A 78 -5.48 -6.19 1.73
N PHE A 79 -5.27 -5.03 1.10
CA PHE A 79 -6.04 -4.63 -0.08
C PHE A 79 -5.82 -5.58 -1.26
N ALA A 80 -4.56 -5.92 -1.56
CA ALA A 80 -4.26 -6.86 -2.64
C ALA A 80 -4.89 -8.23 -2.39
N THR A 81 -4.70 -8.79 -1.20
CA THR A 81 -5.20 -10.13 -0.85
C THR A 81 -6.72 -10.17 -0.79
N SER A 82 -7.37 -9.20 -0.15
CA SER A 82 -8.84 -9.16 -0.06
C SER A 82 -9.49 -9.04 -1.44
N TYR A 83 -9.04 -8.12 -2.30
CA TYR A 83 -9.55 -7.96 -3.66
C TYR A 83 -9.25 -9.18 -4.55
N HIS A 84 -8.13 -9.86 -4.33
CA HIS A 84 -7.81 -11.09 -5.05
C HIS A 84 -8.72 -12.26 -4.63
N VAL A 85 -8.86 -12.46 -3.32
CA VAL A 85 -9.58 -13.59 -2.71
C VAL A 85 -11.07 -13.47 -2.95
N VAL A 86 -11.69 -12.32 -2.63
CA VAL A 86 -13.16 -12.15 -2.71
C VAL A 86 -13.70 -12.44 -4.11
N GLN A 87 -12.97 -12.03 -5.14
CA GLN A 87 -13.32 -12.26 -6.53
C GLN A 87 -13.33 -13.76 -6.87
N ARG A 88 -12.31 -14.49 -6.41
CA ARG A 88 -12.11 -15.92 -6.71
C ARG A 88 -12.99 -16.83 -5.87
N THR A 89 -13.26 -16.47 -4.62
CA THR A 89 -14.12 -17.26 -3.73
C THR A 89 -15.60 -17.12 -4.10
N CYS A 90 -16.01 -15.94 -4.57
CA CYS A 90 -17.40 -15.68 -4.96
C CYS A 90 -17.62 -15.83 -6.47
N HIS A 91 -16.57 -16.15 -7.24
CA HIS A 91 -16.59 -16.27 -8.70
C HIS A 91 -17.26 -15.08 -9.41
N THR A 92 -17.02 -13.88 -8.92
CA THR A 92 -17.61 -12.64 -9.46
C THR A 92 -16.56 -11.53 -9.54
N GLN A 93 -16.76 -10.61 -10.48
CA GLN A 93 -15.92 -9.42 -10.61
C GLN A 93 -16.12 -8.49 -9.40
N LEU A 94 -15.07 -7.75 -9.04
CA LEU A 94 -15.14 -6.75 -7.98
C LEU A 94 -16.26 -5.72 -8.22
N PHE A 95 -17.06 -5.45 -7.19
CA PHE A 95 -18.11 -4.45 -7.24
C PHE A 95 -17.51 -3.05 -7.44
N MET A 96 -18.03 -2.31 -8.44
CA MET A 96 -17.56 -0.98 -8.83
C MET A 96 -16.03 -0.89 -8.97
N PRO A 97 -15.42 -1.40 -10.07
CA PRO A 97 -13.97 -1.42 -10.23
C PRO A 97 -13.32 -0.03 -10.17
N GLY A 98 -14.05 1.03 -10.54
CA GLY A 98 -13.59 2.42 -10.35
C GLY A 98 -13.42 2.82 -8.89
N LEU A 99 -14.26 2.31 -7.98
CA LEU A 99 -14.14 2.56 -6.54
C LEU A 99 -12.90 1.87 -5.96
N ALA A 100 -12.54 0.69 -6.46
CA ALA A 100 -11.31 0.02 -6.03
C ALA A 100 -10.04 0.77 -6.49
N TRP A 101 -10.07 1.41 -7.66
CA TRP A 101 -8.99 2.32 -8.05
C TRP A 101 -8.98 3.59 -7.20
N PHE A 102 -10.14 4.11 -6.79
CA PHE A 102 -10.21 5.20 -5.83
C PHE A 102 -9.59 4.83 -4.48
N THR A 103 -9.86 3.64 -3.93
CA THR A 103 -9.22 3.19 -2.69
C THR A 103 -7.71 3.06 -2.86
N PHE A 104 -7.21 2.60 -4.02
CA PHE A 104 -5.78 2.60 -4.31
C PHE A 104 -5.18 4.02 -4.27
N LEU A 105 -5.75 4.97 -5.01
CA LEU A 105 -5.25 6.34 -5.04
C LEU A 105 -5.33 7.00 -3.65
N GLY A 106 -6.47 6.85 -2.96
CA GLY A 106 -6.68 7.39 -1.62
C GLY A 106 -5.71 6.81 -0.60
N TRP A 107 -5.44 5.50 -0.65
CA TRP A 107 -4.50 4.87 0.27
C TRP A 107 -3.06 5.34 0.04
N ASN A 108 -2.63 5.44 -1.22
CA ASN A 108 -1.32 5.99 -1.55
C ASN A 108 -1.19 7.46 -1.08
N LEU A 109 -2.26 8.26 -1.22
CA LEU A 109 -2.27 9.63 -0.71
C LEU A 109 -2.10 9.67 0.82
N VAL A 110 -2.82 8.82 1.57
CA VAL A 110 -2.68 8.72 3.04
C VAL A 110 -1.25 8.35 3.43
N ILE A 111 -0.63 7.40 2.72
CA ILE A 111 0.76 6.99 2.98
C ILE A 111 1.73 8.14 2.70
N VAL A 112 1.58 8.84 1.58
CA VAL A 112 2.43 10.00 1.25
C VAL A 112 2.29 11.10 2.29
N LEU A 113 1.06 11.37 2.75
CA LEU A 113 0.81 12.32 3.83
C LEU A 113 1.52 11.90 5.12
N ALA A 114 1.43 10.63 5.52
CA ALA A 114 2.14 10.12 6.70
C ALA A 114 3.67 10.25 6.59
N VAL A 115 4.24 10.03 5.41
CA VAL A 115 5.67 10.22 5.14
C VAL A 115 6.10 11.68 5.31
N ILE A 116 5.21 12.63 5.05
CA ILE A 116 5.50 14.07 5.18
C ILE A 116 5.24 14.55 6.62
N THR A 117 4.09 14.21 7.20
CA THR A 117 3.65 14.78 8.48
C THR A 117 4.42 14.23 9.68
N LEU A 118 4.74 12.93 9.70
CA LEU A 118 5.39 12.29 10.84
C LEU A 118 6.84 12.81 11.07
N PRO A 119 7.70 12.96 10.04
CA PRO A 119 9.02 13.57 10.22
C PRO A 119 8.98 15.06 10.56
N LEU A 120 7.92 15.77 10.16
CA LEU A 120 7.68 17.16 10.54
C LEU A 120 7.22 17.30 12.00
N GLY A 121 6.88 16.20 12.67
CA GLY A 121 6.39 16.20 14.05
C GLY A 121 4.91 16.55 14.17
N MET A 122 4.17 16.51 13.07
CA MET A 122 2.71 16.59 13.05
C MET A 122 2.14 15.19 13.27
N THR A 123 2.13 14.76 14.53
CA THR A 123 1.69 13.43 14.97
C THR A 123 0.28 13.46 15.52
#